data_AF-A0A9X1GLM6-F1
#
_entry.id   AF-A0A9X1GLM6-F1
#
_cell.length_a   1.000
_cell.length_b   1.000
_cell.length_c   1.000
_cell.angle_alpha   90.00
_cell.angle_beta   90.00
_cell.angle_gamma   90.00
#
_symmetry.space_group_name_H-M   'P 1'
#
loop_
_entity.id
_entity.type
_entity.pdbx_description
1 polymer ?
#
loop_
_entity_poly.entity_id
_entity_poly.type
_entity_poly.pdbx_seq_one_letter_code
_entity_poly.pdbx_strand_id
1 'polypeptide(L)'
;MTESTNKANAGVNREEAKSILDRFLNNENYRVLAVKGKWGIGKTHLVQTFLDEHKEGYYLYASVFGISSIEQLKARLIANYKNNLKSDNQSSQRKTELVINSANKYITNLSSM
;
A
#
# COMPACT_ATOMS: atom_id res chain seq x y z
N MET A 1 -32.05 8.48 -35.86
CA MET A 1 -32.45 7.66 -34.70
C MET A 1 -31.51 6.47 -34.62
N THR A 2 -30.55 6.49 -33.70
CA THR A 2 -29.87 5.30 -33.18
C THR A 2 -29.46 5.60 -31.75
N GLU A 3 -30.24 5.02 -30.85
CA GLU A 3 -30.06 4.76 -29.43
C GLU A 3 -28.89 5.43 -28.70
N SER A 4 -29.29 6.44 -27.92
CA SER A 4 -28.70 6.80 -26.64
C SER A 4 -28.51 5.57 -25.75
N THR A 5 -27.32 4.98 -25.76
CA THR A 5 -26.92 4.05 -24.69
C THR A 5 -26.52 4.86 -23.47
N ASN A 6 -27.49 5.06 -22.59
CA ASN A 6 -27.28 5.38 -21.18
C ASN A 6 -26.36 4.30 -20.56
N LYS A 7 -25.03 4.44 -20.68
CA LYS A 7 -24.07 3.72 -19.82
C LYS A 7 -23.99 4.44 -18.48
N ALA A 8 -25.08 4.40 -17.74
CA ALA A 8 -25.04 4.75 -16.33
C ALA A 8 -24.18 3.69 -15.61
N ASN A 9 -22.93 4.05 -15.29
CA ASN A 9 -22.12 3.41 -14.26
C ASN A 9 -21.97 1.88 -14.37
N ALA A 10 -21.40 1.38 -15.48
CA ALA A 10 -20.88 0.02 -15.48
C ALA A 10 -19.68 -0.02 -14.52
N GLY A 11 -19.84 -0.64 -13.35
CA GLY A 11 -18.74 -0.82 -12.41
C GLY A 11 -17.58 -1.58 -13.06
N VAL A 12 -16.37 -1.31 -12.60
CA VAL A 12 -15.14 -1.96 -13.09
C VAL A 12 -15.20 -3.46 -12.74
N ASN A 13 -15.05 -4.34 -13.72
CA ASN A 13 -14.97 -5.78 -13.47
C ASN A 13 -13.57 -6.17 -12.93
N ARG A 14 -13.40 -7.43 -12.49
CA ARG A 14 -12.14 -7.85 -11.84
C ARG A 14 -10.93 -7.74 -12.76
N GLU A 15 -11.06 -8.12 -14.03
CA GLU A 15 -9.95 -8.08 -15.00
C GLU A 15 -9.58 -6.64 -15.37
N GLU A 16 -10.58 -5.78 -15.53
CA GLU A 16 -10.38 -4.36 -15.76
C GLU A 16 -9.69 -3.69 -14.56
N ALA A 17 -10.06 -4.08 -13.33
CA ALA A 17 -9.42 -3.58 -12.12
C ALA A 17 -7.94 -4.02 -12.03
N LYS A 18 -7.62 -5.27 -12.40
CA LYS A 18 -6.22 -5.74 -12.51
C LYS A 18 -5.44 -4.94 -13.56
N SER A 19 -6.02 -4.69 -14.72
CA SER A 19 -5.39 -3.86 -15.76
C SER A 19 -5.14 -2.41 -15.30
N ILE A 20 -6.01 -1.85 -14.46
CA ILE A 20 -5.77 -0.53 -13.83
C ILE A 20 -4.59 -0.60 -12.85
N LEU A 21 -4.53 -1.65 -12.02
CA LEU A 21 -3.43 -1.85 -11.07
C LEU A 21 -2.09 -2.00 -11.79
N ASP A 22 -2.03 -2.78 -12.86
CA ASP A 22 -0.82 -2.97 -13.67
C ASP A 22 -0.34 -1.65 -14.30
N ARG A 23 -1.25 -0.92 -14.96
CA ARG A 23 -0.94 0.42 -15.50
C ARG A 23 -0.50 1.41 -14.42
N PHE A 24 -1.01 1.27 -13.20
CA PHE A 24 -0.61 2.11 -12.08
C PHE A 24 0.84 1.81 -11.64
N LEU A 25 1.20 0.54 -11.49
CA LEU A 25 2.56 0.16 -11.09
C LEU A 25 3.61 0.48 -12.16
N ASN A 26 3.25 0.38 -13.43
CA ASN A 26 4.17 0.59 -14.56
C ASN A 26 4.28 2.06 -15.01
N ASN A 27 3.66 3.01 -14.33
CA ASN A 27 3.67 4.42 -14.72
C ASN A 27 4.17 5.32 -13.59
N GLU A 28 5.39 5.83 -13.77
CA GLU A 28 6.09 6.67 -12.78
C GLU A 28 5.40 8.02 -12.50
N ASN A 29 4.46 8.46 -13.34
CA ASN A 29 3.72 9.70 -13.11
C ASN A 29 2.56 9.53 -12.11
N TYR A 30 2.07 8.31 -11.91
CA TYR A 30 1.01 8.06 -10.95
C TYR A 30 1.57 7.92 -9.53
N ARG A 31 1.00 8.69 -8.59
CA ARG A 31 1.46 8.72 -7.19
C ARG A 31 0.49 8.02 -6.23
N VAL A 32 -0.81 8.05 -6.54
CA VAL A 32 -1.87 7.56 -5.66
C VAL A 32 -2.96 6.90 -6.49
N LEU A 33 -3.41 5.72 -6.05
CA LEU A 33 -4.57 5.02 -6.58
C LEU A 33 -5.57 4.76 -5.46
N ALA A 34 -6.82 5.17 -5.65
CA ALA A 34 -7.91 4.89 -4.72
C ALA A 34 -8.78 3.75 -5.24
N VAL A 35 -8.88 2.66 -4.48
CA VAL A 35 -9.73 1.50 -4.82
C VAL A 35 -11.05 1.60 -4.06
N LYS A 36 -12.14 1.94 -4.76
CA LYS A 36 -13.47 2.15 -4.17
C LYS A 36 -14.47 1.09 -4.63
N GLY A 37 -15.39 0.73 -3.74
CA GLY A 37 -16.51 -0.17 -4.03
C GLY A 37 -17.23 -0.62 -2.76
N LYS A 38 -18.36 -1.32 -2.92
CA LYS A 38 -19.22 -1.80 -1.81
C LYS A 38 -18.43 -2.63 -0.78
N TRP A 39 -18.96 -2.73 0.44
CA TRP A 39 -18.39 -3.61 1.46
C TRP A 39 -18.40 -5.08 0.99
N GLY A 40 -17.41 -5.87 1.40
CA GLY A 40 -17.37 -7.31 1.10
C GLY A 40 -16.99 -7.74 -0.33
N ILE A 41 -16.84 -6.82 -1.30
CA ILE A 41 -16.55 -7.19 -2.71
C ILE A 41 -15.12 -7.68 -2.97
N GLY A 42 -14.28 -7.80 -1.94
CA GLY A 42 -12.90 -8.29 -2.08
C GLY A 42 -11.85 -7.28 -2.55
N LYS A 43 -12.02 -5.97 -2.27
CA LYS A 43 -11.04 -4.93 -2.65
C LYS A 43 -9.63 -5.19 -2.10
N THR A 44 -9.53 -5.42 -0.79
CA THR A 44 -8.25 -5.73 -0.13
C THR A 44 -7.62 -7.00 -0.70
N HIS A 45 -8.44 -8.03 -0.90
CA HIS A 45 -8.00 -9.29 -1.48
C HIS A 45 -7.48 -9.13 -2.92
N LEU A 46 -8.17 -8.35 -3.76
CA LEU A 46 -7.71 -8.04 -5.12
C LEU A 46 -6.33 -7.40 -5.12
N VAL A 47 -6.12 -6.35 -4.32
CA VAL A 47 -4.85 -5.62 -4.29
C VAL A 47 -3.72 -6.50 -3.75
N GLN A 48 -3.95 -7.22 -2.66
CA GLN A 48 -2.94 -8.11 -2.06
C GLN A 48 -2.53 -9.22 -3.02
N THR A 49 -3.49 -9.96 -3.59
CA THR A 49 -3.18 -11.02 -4.54
C THR A 49 -2.46 -10.49 -5.78
N PHE A 50 -2.88 -9.33 -6.30
CA PHE A 50 -2.19 -8.71 -7.43
C PHE A 50 -0.74 -8.36 -7.10
N LEU A 51 -0.47 -7.74 -5.95
CA LEU A 51 0.90 -7.41 -5.53
C LEU A 51 1.75 -8.66 -5.25
N ASP A 52 1.16 -9.71 -4.68
CA ASP A 52 1.84 -10.98 -4.41
C ASP A 52 2.20 -11.75 -5.70
N GLU A 53 1.46 -11.54 -6.78
CA GLU A 53 1.78 -12.05 -8.12
C GLU A 53 2.91 -11.25 -8.80
N HIS A 54 3.05 -9.95 -8.48
CA HIS A 54 4.01 -9.02 -9.09
C HIS A 54 5.23 -8.79 -8.18
N LYS A 55 5.86 -9.88 -7.69
CA LYS A 55 6.92 -9.92 -6.66
C LYS A 55 8.22 -9.13 -6.93
N GLU A 56 8.28 -8.35 -8.00
CA GLU A 56 9.52 -7.63 -8.38
C GLU A 56 9.82 -6.42 -7.47
N GLY A 57 8.92 -6.05 -6.55
CA GLY A 57 9.08 -4.89 -5.68
C GLY A 57 8.72 -5.11 -4.21
N TYR A 58 9.37 -4.34 -3.34
CA TYR A 58 9.00 -4.24 -1.92
C TYR A 58 7.79 -3.31 -1.76
N TYR A 59 6.75 -3.76 -1.07
CA TYR A 59 5.61 -2.92 -0.69
C TYR A 59 5.39 -2.94 0.82
N LEU A 60 4.85 -1.84 1.35
CA LEU A 60 4.47 -1.74 2.76
C LEU A 60 2.95 -1.71 2.88
N TYR A 61 2.41 -2.62 3.69
CA TYR A 61 1.00 -2.64 4.05
C TYR A 61 0.80 -2.12 5.47
N ALA A 62 -0.17 -1.21 5.65
CA ALA A 62 -0.62 -0.77 6.96
C ALA A 62 -2.13 -0.50 6.96
N SER A 63 -2.82 -0.97 8.00
CA SER A 63 -4.20 -0.56 8.26
C SER A 63 -4.21 0.79 9.00
N VAL A 64 -5.04 1.72 8.51
CA VAL A 64 -5.32 3.01 9.17
C VAL A 64 -6.34 2.89 10.30
N PHE A 65 -6.95 1.73 10.49
CA PHE A 65 -7.86 1.51 11.60
C PHE A 65 -7.13 1.68 12.94
N GLY A 66 -7.73 2.46 13.84
CA GLY A 66 -7.15 2.78 15.15
C GLY A 66 -5.90 3.68 15.11
N ILE A 67 -5.63 4.35 13.99
CA ILE A 67 -4.59 5.39 13.91
C ILE A 67 -5.26 6.75 14.06
N SER A 68 -4.75 7.58 14.98
CA SER A 68 -5.26 8.93 15.21
C SER A 68 -4.35 10.05 14.70
N SER A 69 -3.13 9.74 14.22
CA SER A 69 -2.20 10.73 13.67
C SER A 69 -1.30 10.18 12.57
N ILE A 70 -0.73 11.11 11.78
CA ILE A 70 0.24 10.77 10.72
C ILE A 70 1.51 10.16 11.34
N GLU A 71 1.90 10.61 12.52
CA GLU A 71 3.05 10.09 13.28
C GLU A 71 2.86 8.62 13.63
N GLN A 72 1.65 8.25 14.09
CA GLN A 72 1.31 6.86 14.37
C GLN A 72 1.31 6.01 13.09
N LEU A 73 0.85 6.55 11.97
CA LEU A 73 0.93 5.85 10.67
C LEU A 73 2.39 5.61 10.24
N LYS A 74 3.25 6.62 10.34
CA LYS A 74 4.69 6.50 10.05
C LYS A 74 5.34 5.44 10.93
N ALA A 75 5.07 5.47 12.24
CA ALA A 75 5.59 4.48 13.19
C ALA A 75 5.12 3.05 12.83
N ARG A 76 3.85 2.87 12.47
CA ARG A 76 3.30 1.56 12.07
C ARG A 76 3.92 1.04 10.77
N LEU A 77 4.09 1.90 9.76
CA LEU A 77 4.76 1.51 8.50
C LEU A 77 6.18 1.02 8.74
N ILE A 78 6.94 1.72 9.59
CA ILE A 78 8.33 1.34 9.90
C ILE A 78 8.37 0.05 10.73
N ALA A 79 7.47 -0.15 11.68
CA ALA A 79 7.38 -1.39 12.45
C ALA A 79 7.06 -2.60 11.55
N ASN A 80 6.14 -2.44 10.60
CA ASN A 80 5.79 -3.49 9.64
C ASN A 80 6.95 -3.82 8.69
N TYR A 81 7.74 -2.82 8.29
CA TYR A 81 8.96 -3.03 7.52
C TYR A 81 9.99 -3.87 8.29
N LYS A 82 10.26 -3.55 9.57
CA LYS A 82 11.20 -4.30 10.43
C LYS A 82 10.84 -5.79 10.52
N ASN A 83 9.55 -6.13 10.56
CA ASN A 83 9.10 -7.52 10.64
C ASN A 83 9.37 -8.30 9.34
N ASN A 84 9.23 -7.65 8.18
CA ASN A 84 9.54 -8.24 6.86
C ASN A 84 11.05 -8.37 6.61
N LEU A 85 11.90 -7.63 7.34
CA LEU A 85 13.36 -7.72 7.21
C LEU A 85 13.99 -8.81 8.06
N LYS A 86 13.32 -9.25 9.14
CA LYS A 86 13.81 -10.39 9.95
C LYS A 86 13.83 -11.71 9.16
N SER A 87 13.15 -11.76 8.00
CA SER A 87 13.14 -12.91 7.11
C SER A 87 14.22 -12.90 6.01
N ASP A 88 14.95 -11.79 5.76
CA ASP A 88 15.92 -11.68 4.65
C ASP A 88 17.35 -11.30 5.10
N ASN A 89 18.36 -11.95 4.49
CA ASN A 89 19.77 -12.05 4.93
C ASN A 89 20.64 -10.75 4.95
N GLN A 90 21.78 -10.85 5.66
CA GLN A 90 22.73 -9.85 6.22
C GLN A 90 23.19 -8.60 5.43
N SER A 91 23.04 -8.47 4.11
CA SER A 91 23.59 -7.32 3.35
C SER A 91 22.73 -6.04 3.42
N SER A 92 21.44 -6.19 3.74
CA SER A 92 20.48 -5.08 3.94
C SER A 92 20.67 -4.32 5.25
N GLN A 93 21.54 -4.78 6.15
CA GLN A 93 21.64 -4.30 7.54
C GLN A 93 22.07 -2.83 7.67
N ARG A 94 22.98 -2.33 6.82
CA ARG A 94 23.49 -0.94 6.93
C ARG A 94 22.50 0.14 6.51
N LYS A 95 21.76 -0.06 5.41
CA LYS A 95 20.65 0.85 5.02
C LYS A 95 19.50 0.73 6.01
N THR A 96 19.29 -0.47 6.55
CA THR A 96 18.26 -0.75 7.55
C THR A 96 18.54 -0.04 8.87
N GLU A 97 19.77 -0.07 9.39
CA GLU A 97 20.16 0.66 10.61
C GLU A 97 19.91 2.16 10.51
N LEU A 98 20.16 2.78 9.36
CA LEU A 98 19.88 4.20 9.14
C LEU A 98 18.38 4.52 9.19
N VAL A 99 17.54 3.66 8.61
CA VAL A 99 16.06 3.80 8.67
C VAL A 99 15.56 3.54 10.08
N ILE A 100 16.09 2.53 10.77
CA ILE A 100 15.73 2.18 12.16
C ILE A 100 16.13 3.29 13.13
N ASN A 101 17.33 3.87 12.99
CA ASN A 101 17.79 4.97 13.84
C ASN A 101 16.97 6.24 13.59
N SER A 102 16.64 6.52 12.32
CA SER A 102 15.73 7.62 11.98
C SER A 102 14.37 7.42 12.61
N ALA A 103 13.81 6.21 12.54
CA ALA A 103 12.53 5.86 13.13
C ALA A 103 12.52 5.97 14.65
N ASN A 104 13.56 5.45 15.30
CA ASN A 104 13.71 5.53 16.74
C ASN A 104 13.76 7.00 17.20
N LYS A 105 14.51 7.86 16.49
CA LYS A 105 14.53 9.31 16.75
C LYS A 105 13.12 9.93 16.72
N TYR A 106 12.25 9.54 15.78
CA TYR A 106 10.87 10.02 15.76
C TYR A 106 10.06 9.49 16.96
N ILE A 107 10.21 8.21 17.30
CA ILE A 107 9.48 7.58 18.42
C ILE A 107 9.88 8.20 19.76
N THR A 108 11.17 8.46 20.00
CA THR A 108 11.64 9.03 21.28
C THR A 108 11.10 10.44 21.52
N ASN A 109 10.97 11.25 20.46
CA ASN A 109 10.42 12.60 20.54
C ASN A 109 8.91 12.63 20.83
N LEU A 110 8.18 11.56 20.52
CA LEU A 110 6.76 11.42 20.87
C LEU A 110 6.53 10.94 22.31
N SER A 111 7.50 10.26 22.93
CA SER A 111 7.40 9.83 24.34
C SER A 111 7.83 10.90 25.34
N SER A 112 8.44 11.99 24.86
CA SER A 112 8.94 13.11 25.68
C SER A 112 8.03 14.34 25.68
N MET A 113 6.84 14.25 25.06
CA MET A 113 5.77 15.26 25.09
C MET A 113 4.61 14.74 25.94
#